data_AF-A0A1H3YW76-F1
#
_entry.id   AF-A0A1H3YW76-F1
#
_cell.length_a   1.000
_cell.length_b   1.000
_cell.length_c   1.000
_cell.angle_alpha   90.00
_cell.angle_beta   90.00
_cell.angle_gamma   90.00
#
_symmetry.space_group_name_H-M   'P 1'
#
loop_
_entity.id
_entity.type
_entity.pdbx_description
1 polymer ?
#
loop_
_entity_poly.entity_id
_entity_poly.type
_entity_poly.pdbx_seq_one_letter_code
_entity_poly.pdbx_strand_id
1 'polypeptide(L)'
;MYLKQLYTNIIKKKDSWNYYGLEIADLDISNSESCRNFIKEYIQLSEKSKHAMYREIDELFEKDPQRITHIVSTFFFGMALLNNKRFGIEQAIISGIEKLKVFDSEDKIKSELPYIWFLATLFHDLGYNAEKSEEGTELPCFSPETNIVFVPQFYTGVYKKYYEYRKNKEHGIYGGIRFIQDMFNIRKSNEHNIMSNRYWGKELEKIYSNVGWIIIAHNIWFKSRDELYNGDYAEMQELVLDDDKDYKIKFEEYPLFFFFCIVDVLEPTKHTTIFSKVNITLENRKIIISTNDKAYSKAIMGLNKWLTPVEKDGEKLIIDFNCKEIDTYK
;
A
#
# COMPACT_ATOMS: atom_id res chain seq x y z
N MET A 1 -12.92 16.82 -10.75
CA MET A 1 -12.47 16.27 -12.06
C MET A 1 -12.85 14.80 -12.13
N TYR A 2 -12.89 14.20 -13.33
CA TYR A 2 -13.05 12.74 -13.41
C TYR A 2 -11.80 12.02 -12.94
N LEU A 3 -11.95 10.86 -12.33
CA LEU A 3 -10.82 10.06 -11.86
C LEU A 3 -9.89 9.64 -13.01
N LYS A 4 -10.46 9.34 -14.20
CA LYS A 4 -9.66 9.12 -15.43
C LYS A 4 -8.71 10.28 -15.71
N GLN A 5 -9.15 11.52 -15.52
CA GLN A 5 -8.33 12.71 -15.74
C GLN A 5 -7.22 12.84 -14.69
N LEU A 6 -7.50 12.48 -13.43
CA LEU A 6 -6.48 12.43 -12.38
C LEU A 6 -5.34 11.48 -12.79
N TYR A 7 -5.68 10.26 -13.22
CA TYR A 7 -4.70 9.27 -13.67
C TYR A 7 -3.89 9.77 -14.89
N THR A 8 -4.56 10.31 -15.91
CA THR A 8 -3.87 10.88 -17.08
C THR A 8 -2.90 11.99 -16.67
N ASN A 9 -3.28 12.85 -15.73
CA ASN A 9 -2.43 13.95 -15.28
C ASN A 9 -1.19 13.45 -14.53
N ILE A 10 -1.34 12.51 -13.60
CA ILE A 10 -0.20 12.00 -12.83
C ILE A 10 0.75 11.14 -13.68
N ILE A 11 0.23 10.32 -14.60
CA ILE A 11 1.04 9.52 -15.53
C ILE A 11 1.94 10.44 -16.38
N LYS A 12 1.38 11.54 -16.90
CA LYS A 12 2.14 12.52 -17.71
C LYS A 12 3.22 13.24 -16.91
N LYS A 13 3.07 13.37 -15.59
CA LYS A 13 4.03 14.06 -14.73
C LYS A 13 5.15 13.10 -14.29
N LYS A 14 5.95 12.64 -15.27
CA LYS A 14 7.00 11.60 -15.09
C LYS A 14 7.91 11.86 -13.90
N ASP A 15 8.36 13.11 -13.67
CA ASP A 15 9.23 13.47 -12.54
C ASP A 15 8.66 13.14 -11.16
N SER A 16 7.34 12.91 -11.08
CA SER A 16 6.67 12.61 -9.82
C SER A 16 6.75 11.15 -9.42
N TRP A 17 6.86 10.21 -10.38
CA TRP A 17 6.72 8.78 -10.12
C TRP A 17 7.78 7.92 -10.82
N ASN A 18 8.40 8.43 -11.89
CA ASN A 18 9.25 7.67 -12.79
C ASN A 18 10.68 7.52 -12.26
N TYR A 19 10.82 6.84 -11.13
CA TYR A 19 12.08 6.62 -10.45
C TYR A 19 13.16 5.99 -11.35
N TYR A 20 12.74 5.14 -12.28
CA TYR A 20 13.64 4.38 -13.14
C TYR A 20 13.88 5.01 -14.53
N GLY A 21 13.30 6.16 -14.85
CA GLY A 21 13.45 6.79 -16.17
C GLY A 21 12.79 5.99 -17.29
N LEU A 22 11.69 5.31 -16.99
CA LEU A 22 10.92 4.50 -17.92
C LEU A 22 10.26 5.37 -19.01
N GLU A 23 10.46 5.01 -20.27
CA GLU A 23 9.86 5.68 -21.41
C GLU A 23 8.54 5.02 -21.82
N ILE A 24 7.47 5.34 -21.07
CA ILE A 24 6.13 4.92 -21.44
C ILE A 24 5.49 5.98 -22.35
N ALA A 25 5.08 5.56 -23.53
CA ALA A 25 4.30 6.38 -24.45
C ALA A 25 2.83 6.47 -24.02
N ASP A 26 2.18 5.34 -23.69
CA ASP A 26 0.73 5.27 -23.44
C ASP A 26 0.34 4.20 -22.40
N LEU A 27 0.44 4.51 -21.09
CA LEU A 27 -0.14 3.66 -20.05
C LEU A 27 -1.66 3.92 -19.94
N ASP A 28 -2.45 2.86 -20.12
CA ASP A 28 -3.89 2.86 -19.85
C ASP A 28 -4.20 1.99 -18.63
N ILE A 29 -4.52 2.64 -17.50
CA ILE A 29 -4.86 1.94 -16.25
C ILE A 29 -6.11 1.07 -16.41
N SER A 30 -7.02 1.39 -17.34
CA SER A 30 -8.21 0.57 -17.58
C SER A 30 -7.92 -0.71 -18.38
N ASN A 31 -6.69 -0.87 -18.87
CA ASN A 31 -6.23 -2.04 -19.60
C ASN A 31 -5.23 -2.85 -18.75
N SER A 32 -5.64 -4.06 -18.36
CA SER A 32 -4.82 -4.94 -17.51
C SER A 32 -3.51 -5.39 -18.19
N GLU A 33 -3.47 -5.54 -19.51
CA GLU A 33 -2.24 -5.86 -20.26
C GLU A 33 -1.26 -4.68 -20.24
N SER A 34 -1.77 -3.46 -20.42
CA SER A 34 -0.97 -2.23 -20.28
C SER A 34 -0.38 -2.13 -18.87
N CYS A 35 -1.19 -2.42 -17.84
CA CYS A 35 -0.74 -2.47 -16.45
C CYS A 35 0.30 -3.58 -16.19
N ARG A 36 0.11 -4.77 -16.78
CA ARG A 36 1.06 -5.89 -16.67
C ARG A 36 2.42 -5.50 -17.26
N ASN A 37 2.43 -4.91 -18.45
CA ASN A 37 3.65 -4.47 -19.12
C ASN A 37 4.36 -3.39 -18.30
N PHE A 38 3.61 -2.42 -17.74
CA PHE A 38 4.15 -1.43 -16.81
C PHE A 38 4.90 -2.09 -15.65
N ILE A 39 4.25 -3.04 -14.94
CA ILE A 39 4.87 -3.69 -13.77
C ILE A 39 6.15 -4.44 -14.19
N LYS A 40 6.10 -5.21 -15.28
CA LYS A 40 7.25 -5.99 -15.75
C LYS A 40 8.42 -5.09 -16.12
N GLU A 41 8.20 -4.03 -16.88
CA GLU A 41 9.25 -3.08 -17.24
C GLU A 41 9.83 -2.37 -16.01
N TYR A 42 8.98 -1.95 -15.06
CA TYR A 42 9.41 -1.29 -13.84
C TYR A 42 10.27 -2.22 -12.96
N ILE A 43 9.91 -3.49 -12.84
CA ILE A 43 10.71 -4.50 -12.13
C ILE A 43 12.01 -4.79 -12.87
N GLN A 44 12.00 -4.84 -14.21
CA GLN A 44 13.21 -5.00 -15.01
C GLN A 44 14.25 -3.96 -14.65
N LEU A 45 13.85 -2.68 -14.65
CA LEU A 45 14.74 -1.57 -14.37
C LEU A 45 15.20 -1.54 -12.92
N SER A 46 14.43 -2.13 -12.00
CA SER A 46 14.82 -2.28 -10.59
C SER A 46 15.93 -3.31 -10.34
N GLU A 47 16.34 -4.06 -11.38
CA GLU A 47 17.27 -5.20 -11.35
C GLU A 47 16.78 -6.37 -10.46
N LYS A 48 15.47 -6.41 -10.15
CA LYS A 48 14.80 -7.45 -9.34
C LYS A 48 14.11 -8.52 -10.21
N SER A 49 14.34 -8.49 -11.53
CA SER A 49 13.70 -9.36 -12.53
C SER A 49 14.20 -10.79 -12.57
N LYS A 50 15.34 -11.11 -11.92
CA LYS A 50 15.89 -12.49 -11.89
C LYS A 50 15.09 -13.48 -11.02
N HIS A 51 13.96 -13.04 -10.43
CA HIS A 51 13.17 -13.82 -9.47
C HIS A 51 11.84 -14.31 -10.06
N ALA A 52 11.20 -15.28 -9.38
CA ALA A 52 9.89 -15.84 -9.70
C ALA A 52 8.76 -14.79 -9.91
N MET A 53 9.01 -13.55 -9.51
CA MET A 53 8.11 -12.39 -9.62
C MET A 53 7.50 -12.19 -11.01
N TYR A 54 8.25 -12.36 -12.12
CA TYR A 54 7.67 -12.25 -13.47
C TYR A 54 6.63 -13.32 -13.73
N ARG A 55 6.94 -14.55 -13.32
CA ARG A 55 6.02 -15.68 -13.47
C ARG A 55 4.78 -15.46 -12.63
N GLU A 56 4.93 -14.95 -11.42
CA GLU A 56 3.78 -14.69 -10.54
C GLU A 56 2.91 -13.53 -11.03
N ILE A 57 3.50 -12.49 -11.61
CA ILE A 57 2.73 -11.43 -12.28
C ILE A 57 1.92 -12.02 -13.43
N ASP A 58 2.53 -12.93 -14.19
CA ASP A 58 1.86 -13.62 -15.30
C ASP A 58 0.74 -14.54 -14.76
N GLU A 59 1.00 -15.32 -13.70
CA GLU A 59 0.02 -16.18 -13.04
C GLU A 59 -1.13 -15.38 -12.40
N LEU A 60 -0.82 -14.25 -11.76
CA LEU A 60 -1.81 -13.34 -11.18
C LEU A 60 -2.67 -12.72 -12.27
N PHE A 61 -2.04 -12.30 -13.38
CA PHE A 61 -2.75 -11.80 -14.55
C PHE A 61 -3.67 -12.84 -15.16
N GLU A 62 -3.21 -14.08 -15.33
CA GLU A 62 -4.01 -15.18 -15.91
C GLU A 62 -5.21 -15.54 -15.03
N LYS A 63 -5.06 -15.51 -13.70
CA LYS A 63 -6.13 -15.84 -12.76
C LYS A 63 -7.10 -14.69 -12.54
N ASP A 64 -6.60 -13.47 -12.39
CA ASP A 64 -7.37 -12.29 -12.01
C ASP A 64 -6.70 -11.00 -12.55
N PRO A 65 -6.91 -10.65 -13.83
CA PRO A 65 -6.30 -9.47 -14.44
C PRO A 65 -6.62 -8.16 -13.71
N GLN A 66 -7.73 -8.12 -12.96
CA GLN A 66 -8.17 -6.94 -12.20
C GLN A 66 -7.19 -6.63 -11.05
N ARG A 67 -6.51 -7.64 -10.50
CA ARG A 67 -5.45 -7.49 -9.49
C ARG A 67 -4.24 -6.73 -10.02
N ILE A 68 -3.86 -6.99 -11.27
CA ILE A 68 -2.80 -6.25 -11.96
C ILE A 68 -3.17 -4.78 -12.15
N THR A 69 -4.41 -4.53 -12.59
CA THR A 69 -4.95 -3.18 -12.69
C THR A 69 -5.01 -2.50 -11.31
N HIS A 70 -5.36 -3.24 -10.25
CA HIS A 70 -5.40 -2.75 -8.88
C HIS A 70 -4.05 -2.31 -8.36
N ILE A 71 -2.99 -3.10 -8.56
CA ILE A 71 -1.61 -2.71 -8.19
C ILE A 71 -1.22 -1.38 -8.85
N VAL A 72 -1.44 -1.24 -10.17
CA VAL A 72 -1.04 -0.03 -10.92
C VAL A 72 -1.93 1.17 -10.56
N SER A 73 -3.23 0.95 -10.38
CA SER A 73 -4.18 1.96 -9.92
C SER A 73 -3.79 2.51 -8.55
N THR A 74 -3.49 1.62 -7.60
CA THR A 74 -3.04 1.97 -6.24
C THR A 74 -1.77 2.81 -6.30
N PHE A 75 -0.79 2.40 -7.13
CA PHE A 75 0.44 3.16 -7.34
C PHE A 75 0.15 4.60 -7.81
N PHE A 76 -0.53 4.76 -8.94
CA PHE A 76 -0.76 6.10 -9.52
C PHE A 76 -1.73 6.96 -8.72
N PHE A 77 -2.75 6.37 -8.09
CA PHE A 77 -3.67 7.09 -7.21
C PHE A 77 -2.91 7.63 -5.99
N GLY A 78 -2.06 6.79 -5.37
CA GLY A 78 -1.19 7.22 -4.30
C GLY A 78 -0.24 8.35 -4.73
N MET A 79 0.42 8.21 -5.89
CA MET A 79 1.30 9.26 -6.40
C MET A 79 0.58 10.60 -6.64
N ALA A 80 -0.68 10.55 -7.11
CA ALA A 80 -1.50 11.74 -7.26
C ALA A 80 -1.78 12.45 -5.93
N LEU A 81 -2.06 11.69 -4.86
CA LEU A 81 -2.29 12.25 -3.52
C LEU A 81 -0.99 12.77 -2.88
N LEU A 82 0.12 12.03 -2.99
CA LEU A 82 1.44 12.46 -2.51
C LEU A 82 1.87 13.79 -3.15
N ASN A 83 1.59 13.96 -4.44
CA ASN A 83 1.96 15.16 -5.18
C ASN A 83 1.06 16.38 -4.87
N ASN A 84 -0.04 16.19 -4.14
CA ASN A 84 -0.89 17.28 -3.71
C ASN A 84 -0.41 17.84 -2.35
N LYS A 85 0.44 18.86 -2.43
CA LYS A 85 1.05 19.53 -1.27
C LYS A 85 0.05 20.01 -0.21
N ARG A 86 -1.21 20.25 -0.57
CA ARG A 86 -2.23 20.71 0.38
C ARG A 86 -2.58 19.67 1.45
N PHE A 87 -2.29 18.39 1.22
CA PHE A 87 -2.52 17.34 2.22
C PHE A 87 -1.38 17.21 3.24
N GLY A 88 -0.17 17.66 2.92
CA GLY A 88 1.00 17.43 3.77
C GLY A 88 1.45 15.97 3.87
N ILE A 89 0.91 15.07 3.03
CA ILE A 89 1.18 13.62 3.09
C ILE A 89 2.65 13.30 2.81
N GLU A 90 3.20 13.90 1.75
CA GLU A 90 4.62 13.72 1.38
C GLU A 90 5.54 14.02 2.56
N GLN A 91 5.36 15.18 3.22
CA GLN A 91 6.21 15.61 4.34
C GLN A 91 6.11 14.68 5.54
N ALA A 92 4.90 14.23 5.88
CA ALA A 92 4.69 13.34 7.02
C ALA A 92 5.38 11.98 6.78
N ILE A 93 5.29 11.44 5.56
CA ILE A 93 5.95 10.19 5.19
C ILE A 93 7.47 10.34 5.18
N ILE A 94 7.99 11.43 4.61
CA ILE A 94 9.43 11.77 4.65
C ILE A 94 9.92 11.78 6.10
N SER A 95 9.25 12.51 6.98
CA SER A 95 9.59 12.59 8.41
C SER A 95 9.56 11.23 9.11
N GLY A 96 8.68 10.33 8.66
CA GLY A 96 8.65 8.93 9.11
C GLY A 96 9.86 8.13 8.66
N ILE A 97 10.26 8.26 7.40
CA ILE A 97 11.40 7.56 6.81
C ILE A 97 12.74 8.07 7.37
N GLU A 98 12.85 9.37 7.66
CA GLU A 98 14.05 9.97 8.28
C GLU A 98 14.46 9.26 9.58
N LYS A 99 13.47 8.83 10.39
CA LYS A 99 13.71 8.12 11.65
C LYS A 99 14.43 6.78 11.45
N LEU A 100 14.37 6.21 10.25
CA LEU A 100 15.06 4.96 9.91
C LEU A 100 16.58 5.16 9.76
N LYS A 101 17.04 6.40 9.53
CA LYS A 101 18.46 6.75 9.34
C LYS A 101 19.10 5.89 8.25
N VAL A 102 18.47 5.88 7.07
CA VAL A 102 18.91 5.17 5.87
C VAL A 102 19.50 6.14 4.85
N PHE A 103 18.91 7.33 4.75
CA PHE A 103 19.29 8.35 3.78
C PHE A 103 19.85 9.57 4.50
N ASP A 104 20.81 10.24 3.86
CA ASP A 104 21.56 11.34 4.45
C ASP A 104 20.84 12.71 4.36
N SER A 105 19.76 12.78 3.58
CA SER A 105 18.98 14.01 3.42
C SER A 105 17.51 13.76 3.07
N GLU A 106 16.67 14.74 3.40
CA GLU A 106 15.26 14.80 3.00
C GLU A 106 15.09 14.72 1.47
N ASP A 107 15.90 15.45 0.71
CA ASP A 107 15.87 15.42 -0.77
C ASP A 107 16.11 14.02 -1.32
N LYS A 108 17.02 13.26 -0.68
CA LYS A 108 17.27 11.87 -1.06
C LYS A 108 16.04 11.01 -0.77
N ILE A 109 15.43 11.13 0.41
CA ILE A 109 14.19 10.40 0.74
C ILE A 109 13.08 10.71 -0.27
N LYS A 110 12.90 11.99 -0.59
CA LYS A 110 11.91 12.44 -1.57
C LYS A 110 12.14 11.81 -2.94
N SER A 111 13.39 11.72 -3.39
CA SER A 111 13.73 11.05 -4.65
C SER A 111 13.46 9.55 -4.63
N GLU A 112 13.55 8.91 -3.46
CA GLU A 112 13.34 7.46 -3.26
C GLU A 112 11.87 7.11 -2.97
N LEU A 113 11.04 8.10 -2.63
CA LEU A 113 9.66 7.89 -2.22
C LEU A 113 8.81 7.15 -3.27
N PRO A 114 8.89 7.44 -4.59
CA PRO A 114 8.16 6.66 -5.59
C PRO A 114 8.56 5.19 -5.60
N TYR A 115 9.85 4.89 -5.35
CA TYR A 115 10.33 3.51 -5.26
C TYR A 115 9.79 2.81 -4.01
N ILE A 116 9.87 3.45 -2.85
CA ILE A 116 9.35 2.92 -1.57
C ILE A 116 7.84 2.64 -1.68
N TRP A 117 7.09 3.58 -2.27
CA TRP A 117 5.67 3.44 -2.53
C TRP A 117 5.38 2.28 -3.49
N PHE A 118 6.12 2.19 -4.61
CA PHE A 118 5.96 1.10 -5.56
C PHE A 118 6.14 -0.29 -4.93
N LEU A 119 7.11 -0.44 -4.01
CA LEU A 119 7.31 -1.72 -3.32
C LEU A 119 6.07 -2.12 -2.50
N ALA A 120 5.49 -1.18 -1.76
CA ALA A 120 4.27 -1.42 -0.98
C ALA A 120 3.11 -1.83 -1.90
N THR A 121 2.86 -1.07 -2.97
CA THR A 121 1.75 -1.33 -3.89
C THR A 121 1.95 -2.59 -4.71
N LEU A 122 3.18 -2.99 -5.03
CA LEU A 122 3.42 -4.23 -5.76
C LEU A 122 3.16 -5.45 -4.86
N PHE A 123 3.83 -5.51 -3.71
CA PHE A 123 3.87 -6.74 -2.93
C PHE A 123 2.64 -6.99 -2.07
N HIS A 124 1.80 -5.98 -1.83
CA HIS A 124 0.60 -6.20 -1.03
C HIS A 124 -0.37 -7.20 -1.64
N ASP A 125 -0.44 -7.27 -2.97
CA ASP A 125 -1.39 -8.12 -3.69
C ASP A 125 -0.72 -9.37 -4.32
N LEU A 126 0.62 -9.45 -4.33
CA LEU A 126 1.35 -10.64 -4.80
C LEU A 126 1.14 -11.89 -3.95
N GLY A 127 0.63 -11.74 -2.72
CA GLY A 127 0.21 -12.87 -1.88
C GLY A 127 -1.15 -13.46 -2.23
N TYR A 128 -1.88 -12.91 -3.21
CA TYR A 128 -3.29 -13.28 -3.47
C TYR A 128 -3.47 -14.77 -3.79
N ASN A 129 -2.50 -15.38 -4.47
CA ASN A 129 -2.50 -16.82 -4.74
C ASN A 129 -2.49 -17.67 -3.46
N ALA A 130 -1.81 -17.22 -2.39
CA ALA A 130 -1.77 -17.91 -1.10
C ALA A 130 -3.14 -17.87 -0.40
N GLU A 131 -3.86 -16.75 -0.49
CA GLU A 131 -5.23 -16.64 0.04
C GLU A 131 -6.20 -17.62 -0.64
N LYS A 132 -6.03 -17.85 -1.94
CA LYS A 132 -6.88 -18.78 -2.71
C LYS A 132 -6.50 -20.26 -2.55
N SER A 133 -5.43 -20.57 -1.82
CA SER A 133 -5.06 -21.96 -1.54
C SER A 133 -6.17 -22.70 -0.79
N GLU A 134 -6.48 -23.94 -1.20
CA GLU A 134 -7.44 -24.79 -0.49
C GLU A 134 -6.93 -25.21 0.89
N GLU A 135 -5.64 -25.50 1.00
CA GLU A 135 -4.99 -26.01 2.22
C GLU A 135 -4.40 -24.89 3.08
N GLY A 136 -4.44 -23.64 2.60
CA GLY A 136 -3.66 -22.54 3.17
C GLY A 136 -2.22 -22.56 2.64
N THR A 137 -1.40 -21.62 3.06
CA THR A 137 0.00 -21.57 2.65
C THR A 137 0.86 -21.28 3.86
N GLU A 138 1.85 -22.13 4.13
CA GLU A 138 2.79 -21.86 5.21
C GLU A 138 3.54 -20.55 4.92
N LEU A 139 3.78 -19.77 5.98
CA LEU A 139 4.62 -18.60 5.84
C LEU A 139 6.03 -19.04 5.41
N PRO A 140 6.71 -18.24 4.58
CA PRO A 140 8.10 -18.50 4.28
C PRO A 140 8.93 -18.64 5.56
N CYS A 141 9.97 -19.47 5.54
CA CYS A 141 10.86 -19.70 6.70
C CYS A 141 11.73 -18.47 6.98
N PHE A 142 11.08 -17.42 7.46
CA PHE A 142 11.63 -16.12 7.77
C PHE A 142 10.94 -15.65 9.06
N SER A 143 11.71 -15.46 10.13
CA SER A 143 11.16 -14.99 11.42
C SER A 143 11.11 -13.46 11.44
N PRO A 144 9.93 -12.85 11.51
CA PRO A 144 9.74 -11.40 11.58
C PRO A 144 10.25 -10.78 12.86
N GLU A 145 10.07 -11.49 13.97
CA GLU A 145 10.42 -11.04 15.33
C GLU A 145 11.92 -10.72 15.46
N THR A 146 12.77 -11.30 14.61
CA THR A 146 14.23 -11.07 14.62
C THR A 146 14.73 -10.16 13.51
N ASN A 147 13.92 -9.86 12.49
CA ASN A 147 14.39 -9.23 11.25
C ASN A 147 13.60 -8.00 10.78
N ILE A 148 12.45 -7.67 11.39
CA ILE A 148 11.71 -6.46 11.03
C ILE A 148 12.00 -5.34 12.02
N VAL A 149 12.81 -4.38 11.58
CA VAL A 149 13.13 -3.19 12.38
C VAL A 149 11.98 -2.18 12.28
N PHE A 150 11.66 -1.52 13.40
CA PHE A 150 10.65 -0.45 13.49
C PHE A 150 9.19 -0.89 13.27
N VAL A 151 8.87 -2.17 13.50
CA VAL A 151 7.48 -2.61 13.62
C VAL A 151 6.93 -2.20 14.97
N PRO A 152 5.70 -1.65 15.04
CA PRO A 152 5.03 -1.48 16.31
C PRO A 152 4.91 -2.81 17.05
N GLN A 153 5.27 -2.85 18.34
CA GLN A 153 5.25 -4.05 19.17
C GLN A 153 3.93 -4.82 19.07
N PHE A 154 2.82 -4.09 18.96
CA PHE A 154 1.50 -4.62 18.69
C PHE A 154 1.47 -5.57 17.48
N TYR A 155 1.94 -5.12 16.31
CA TYR A 155 1.90 -5.91 15.08
C TYR A 155 2.82 -7.13 15.13
N THR A 156 3.94 -7.06 15.86
CA THR A 156 4.84 -8.23 16.02
C THR A 156 4.19 -9.41 16.73
N GLY A 157 3.28 -9.15 17.67
CA GLY A 157 2.62 -10.21 18.45
C GLY A 157 1.34 -10.75 17.82
N VAL A 158 0.65 -9.95 17.00
CA VAL A 158 -0.70 -10.28 16.53
C VAL A 158 -0.72 -11.00 15.18
N TYR A 159 0.24 -10.72 14.28
CA TYR A 159 0.11 -11.16 12.89
C TYR A 159 0.12 -12.70 12.73
N LYS A 160 0.89 -13.44 13.54
CA LYS A 160 0.91 -14.93 13.48
C LYS A 160 -0.44 -15.50 13.90
N LYS A 161 -0.94 -15.06 15.05
CA LYS A 161 -2.27 -15.46 15.56
C LYS A 161 -3.36 -15.13 14.55
N TYR A 162 -3.25 -13.96 13.91
CA TYR A 162 -4.19 -13.54 12.88
C TYR A 162 -4.12 -14.45 11.66
N TYR A 163 -2.92 -14.80 11.20
CA TYR A 163 -2.70 -15.71 10.09
C TYR A 163 -3.29 -17.10 10.36
N GLU A 164 -3.06 -17.63 11.56
CA GLU A 164 -3.62 -18.90 12.03
C GLU A 164 -5.15 -18.85 12.12
N TYR A 165 -5.71 -17.76 12.68
CA TYR A 165 -7.16 -17.51 12.69
C TYR A 165 -7.75 -17.49 11.27
N ARG A 166 -7.02 -16.91 10.31
CA ARG A 166 -7.37 -16.93 8.88
C ARG A 166 -7.06 -18.26 8.19
N LYS A 167 -6.68 -19.30 8.94
CA LYS A 167 -6.33 -20.65 8.45
C LYS A 167 -5.23 -20.60 7.39
N ASN A 168 -4.23 -19.74 7.61
CA ASN A 168 -3.11 -19.52 6.71
C ASN A 168 -3.53 -19.02 5.31
N LYS A 169 -4.61 -18.23 5.25
CA LYS A 169 -5.17 -17.62 4.02
C LYS A 169 -5.31 -16.12 4.18
N GLU A 170 -4.17 -15.43 4.18
CA GLU A 170 -4.13 -13.98 4.25
C GLU A 170 -2.99 -13.46 3.36
N HIS A 171 -3.34 -12.80 2.26
CA HIS A 171 -2.38 -12.43 1.21
C HIS A 171 -1.43 -11.31 1.64
N GLY A 172 -1.87 -10.38 2.49
CA GLY A 172 -1.04 -9.29 2.98
C GLY A 172 0.06 -9.78 3.92
N ILE A 173 -0.27 -10.64 4.88
CA ILE A 173 0.69 -11.27 5.78
C ILE A 173 1.67 -12.12 4.96
N TYR A 174 1.18 -13.03 4.11
CA TYR A 174 2.06 -13.86 3.29
C TYR A 174 2.96 -13.00 2.38
N GLY A 175 2.36 -12.04 1.66
CA GLY A 175 3.03 -11.14 0.73
C GLY A 175 4.09 -10.27 1.40
N GLY A 176 3.81 -9.75 2.59
CA GLY A 176 4.75 -8.91 3.34
C GLY A 176 5.93 -9.69 3.92
N ILE A 177 5.70 -10.89 4.45
CA ILE A 177 6.78 -11.78 4.92
C ILE A 177 7.69 -12.16 3.76
N ARG A 178 7.07 -12.56 2.66
CA ARG A 178 7.77 -12.93 1.44
C ARG A 178 8.57 -11.77 0.86
N PHE A 179 7.98 -10.57 0.81
CA PHE A 179 8.64 -9.35 0.36
C PHE A 179 9.95 -9.11 1.11
N ILE A 180 9.93 -9.21 2.44
CA ILE A 180 11.12 -8.97 3.26
C ILE A 180 12.21 -10.01 2.92
N GLN A 181 11.84 -11.29 2.87
CA GLN A 181 12.78 -12.35 2.52
C GLN A 181 13.40 -12.15 1.13
N ASP A 182 12.56 -11.87 0.12
CA ASP A 182 12.99 -11.68 -1.27
C ASP A 182 13.92 -10.46 -1.38
N MET A 183 13.54 -9.32 -0.79
CA MET A 183 14.38 -8.12 -0.83
C MET A 183 15.71 -8.30 -0.09
N PHE A 184 15.71 -8.97 1.06
CA PHE A 184 16.94 -9.23 1.82
C PHE A 184 17.91 -10.10 1.02
N ASN A 185 17.39 -11.13 0.35
CA ASN A 185 18.16 -12.05 -0.49
C ASN A 185 18.70 -11.36 -1.74
N ILE A 186 17.87 -10.57 -2.42
CA ILE A 186 18.28 -9.79 -3.59
C ILE A 186 19.42 -8.84 -3.22
N ARG A 187 19.26 -8.08 -2.13
CA ARG A 187 20.26 -7.13 -1.65
C ARG A 187 21.57 -7.86 -1.27
N LYS A 188 21.49 -8.99 -0.56
CA LYS A 188 22.65 -9.87 -0.24
C LYS A 188 23.40 -10.29 -1.48
N SER A 189 22.67 -10.69 -2.51
CA SER A 189 23.24 -11.22 -3.75
C SER A 189 23.89 -10.12 -4.61
N ASN A 190 23.51 -8.86 -4.40
CA ASN A 190 23.99 -7.72 -5.19
C ASN A 190 24.91 -6.75 -4.41
N GLU A 191 25.16 -6.97 -3.12
CA GLU A 191 25.96 -6.09 -2.26
C GLU A 191 27.37 -5.78 -2.82
N HIS A 192 27.93 -6.70 -3.62
CA HIS A 192 29.23 -6.55 -4.27
C HIS A 192 29.16 -6.61 -5.80
N ASN A 193 27.96 -6.44 -6.37
CA ASN A 193 27.77 -6.49 -7.82
C ASN A 193 28.18 -5.16 -8.46
N ILE A 194 29.44 -5.05 -8.88
CA ILE A 194 30.01 -3.86 -9.53
C ILE A 194 29.34 -3.50 -10.88
N MET A 195 28.58 -4.43 -11.46
CA MET A 195 27.85 -4.22 -12.71
C MET A 195 26.43 -3.70 -12.48
N SER A 196 25.99 -3.64 -11.21
CA SER A 196 24.68 -3.09 -10.87
C SER A 196 24.67 -1.58 -10.99
N ASN A 197 23.62 -1.03 -11.59
CA ASN A 197 23.37 0.41 -11.59
C ASN A 197 22.57 0.85 -10.36
N ARG A 198 22.38 -0.03 -9.38
CA ARG A 198 21.54 0.16 -8.20
C ARG A 198 22.36 0.07 -6.91
N TYR A 199 21.88 0.80 -5.91
CA TYR A 199 22.44 0.75 -4.57
C TYR A 199 21.90 -0.47 -3.82
N TRP A 200 22.78 -1.24 -3.18
CA TRP A 200 22.44 -2.47 -2.44
C TRP A 200 23.04 -2.52 -1.03
N GLY A 201 23.14 -1.36 -0.38
CA GLY A 201 23.62 -1.25 1.00
C GLY A 201 22.75 -1.99 2.00
N LYS A 202 23.36 -2.39 3.12
CA LYS A 202 22.71 -3.13 4.21
C LYS A 202 21.61 -2.32 4.89
N GLU A 203 21.73 -0.99 4.95
CA GLU A 203 20.73 -0.10 5.52
C GLU A 203 19.37 -0.17 4.81
N LEU A 204 19.32 -0.61 3.55
CA LEU A 204 18.07 -0.81 2.82
C LEU A 204 17.19 -1.87 3.48
N GLU A 205 17.77 -2.79 4.26
CA GLU A 205 17.00 -3.75 5.06
C GLU A 205 16.00 -3.04 5.98
N LYS A 206 16.31 -1.84 6.49
CA LYS A 206 15.35 -1.05 7.30
C LYS A 206 14.17 -0.53 6.47
N ILE A 207 14.41 -0.14 5.21
CA ILE A 207 13.33 0.27 4.29
C ILE A 207 12.46 -0.93 3.95
N TYR A 208 13.06 -2.08 3.65
CA TYR A 208 12.33 -3.31 3.34
C TYR A 208 11.56 -3.83 4.56
N SER A 209 12.13 -3.75 5.75
CA SER A 209 11.41 -4.03 6.98
C SER A 209 10.22 -3.08 7.15
N ASN A 210 10.42 -1.77 6.94
CA ASN A 210 9.37 -0.77 7.07
C ASN A 210 8.21 -1.00 6.09
N VAL A 211 8.51 -1.25 4.81
CA VAL A 211 7.48 -1.57 3.81
C VAL A 211 6.82 -2.91 4.10
N GLY A 212 7.59 -3.91 4.52
CA GLY A 212 7.10 -5.25 4.79
C GLY A 212 6.09 -5.31 5.92
N TRP A 213 6.30 -4.58 7.03
CA TRP A 213 5.30 -4.58 8.11
C TRP A 213 4.02 -3.84 7.73
N ILE A 214 4.11 -2.80 6.89
CA ILE A 214 2.93 -2.10 6.36
C ILE A 214 2.09 -3.07 5.52
N ILE A 215 2.74 -3.86 4.66
CA ILE A 215 2.09 -4.92 3.91
C ILE A 215 1.54 -6.03 4.84
N ILE A 216 2.21 -6.40 5.92
CA ILE A 216 1.64 -7.37 6.87
C ILE A 216 0.40 -6.80 7.57
N ALA A 217 0.45 -5.53 7.97
CA ALA A 217 -0.54 -4.90 8.82
C ALA A 217 -1.84 -4.50 8.09
N HIS A 218 -1.79 -4.19 6.79
CA HIS A 218 -2.96 -3.63 6.09
C HIS A 218 -4.18 -4.56 6.02
N ASN A 219 -3.97 -5.87 6.14
CA ASN A 219 -5.06 -6.86 6.16
C ASN A 219 -5.31 -7.47 7.55
N ILE A 220 -4.74 -6.89 8.60
CA ILE A 220 -5.10 -7.20 9.98
C ILE A 220 -6.24 -6.27 10.37
N TRP A 221 -7.46 -6.80 10.36
CA TRP A 221 -8.67 -6.01 10.52
C TRP A 221 -8.99 -5.79 12.00
N PHE A 222 -9.35 -4.55 12.32
CA PHE A 222 -10.00 -4.22 13.59
C PHE A 222 -11.50 -4.46 13.46
N LYS A 223 -12.13 -4.98 14.50
CA LYS A 223 -13.57 -5.22 14.55
C LYS A 223 -14.20 -4.50 15.73
N SER A 224 -15.37 -3.93 15.51
CA SER A 224 -16.22 -3.44 16.59
C SER A 224 -16.72 -4.62 17.45
N ARG A 225 -16.93 -4.38 18.74
CA ARG A 225 -17.34 -5.44 19.68
C ARG A 225 -18.68 -6.08 19.32
N ASP A 226 -19.59 -5.35 18.70
CA ASP A 226 -20.90 -5.81 18.23
C ASP A 226 -20.83 -6.65 16.94
N GLU A 227 -19.72 -6.61 16.21
CA GLU A 227 -19.47 -7.45 15.02
C GLU A 227 -18.85 -8.81 15.35
N LEU A 228 -18.47 -9.06 16.61
CA LEU A 228 -17.88 -10.32 17.04
C LEU A 228 -18.91 -11.44 17.12
N TYR A 229 -18.60 -12.59 16.54
CA TYR A 229 -19.43 -13.79 16.58
C TYR A 229 -18.58 -15.02 16.97
N ASN A 230 -19.14 -15.96 17.75
CA ASN A 230 -18.55 -17.29 18.02
C ASN A 230 -17.04 -17.32 18.39
N GLY A 231 -16.59 -16.49 19.33
CA GLY A 231 -15.19 -16.52 19.79
C GLY A 231 -14.18 -15.92 18.81
N ASP A 232 -14.65 -15.16 17.80
CA ASP A 232 -13.81 -14.30 16.98
C ASP A 232 -12.83 -13.49 17.86
N TYR A 233 -11.55 -13.52 17.49
CA TYR A 233 -10.46 -12.81 18.14
C TYR A 233 -10.26 -13.13 19.64
N ALA A 234 -10.71 -14.28 20.13
CA ALA A 234 -10.52 -14.67 21.55
C ALA A 234 -9.05 -14.53 22.04
N GLU A 235 -8.08 -14.83 21.18
CA GLU A 235 -6.63 -14.73 21.47
C GLU A 235 -5.98 -13.42 20.96
N MET A 236 -6.79 -12.51 20.41
CA MET A 236 -6.39 -11.23 19.79
C MET A 236 -7.36 -10.11 20.17
N GLN A 237 -7.73 -10.02 21.46
CA GLN A 237 -8.68 -9.01 21.95
C GLN A 237 -8.20 -7.57 21.70
N GLU A 238 -6.90 -7.38 21.49
CA GLU A 238 -6.29 -6.12 21.08
C GLU A 238 -6.74 -5.61 19.69
N LEU A 239 -7.38 -6.45 18.86
CA LEU A 239 -8.01 -6.08 17.59
C LEU A 239 -9.48 -5.67 17.73
N VAL A 240 -10.03 -5.75 18.94
CA VAL A 240 -11.42 -5.37 19.22
C VAL A 240 -11.48 -3.89 19.57
N LEU A 241 -12.36 -3.16 18.90
CA LEU A 241 -12.64 -1.76 19.17
C LEU A 241 -13.77 -1.67 20.20
N ASP A 242 -13.52 -0.95 21.28
CA ASP A 242 -14.49 -0.74 22.36
C ASP A 242 -15.53 0.35 22.03
N ASP A 243 -15.18 1.28 21.14
CA ASP A 243 -16.05 2.37 20.68
C ASP A 243 -15.91 2.58 19.17
N ASP A 244 -17.03 2.91 18.54
CA ASP A 244 -17.06 3.37 17.17
C ASP A 244 -16.26 4.68 17.09
N LYS A 245 -15.13 4.65 16.37
CA LYS A 245 -14.16 5.76 16.14
C LYS A 245 -12.93 5.80 17.05
N ASP A 246 -12.65 4.76 17.86
CA ASP A 246 -11.31 4.59 18.45
C ASP A 246 -10.31 4.05 17.42
N TYR A 247 -9.99 4.87 16.41
CA TYR A 247 -9.09 4.48 15.33
C TYR A 247 -7.68 4.20 15.86
N LYS A 248 -7.26 2.94 15.73
CA LYS A 248 -5.94 2.47 16.16
C LYS A 248 -4.83 2.86 15.20
N ILE A 249 -5.17 3.11 13.93
CA ILE A 249 -4.23 3.57 12.91
C ILE A 249 -4.37 5.08 12.78
N LYS A 250 -3.35 5.82 13.20
CA LYS A 250 -3.32 7.29 13.18
C LYS A 250 -2.28 7.79 12.20
N PHE A 251 -2.63 8.81 11.43
CA PHE A 251 -1.73 9.38 10.43
C PHE A 251 -0.48 10.02 11.06
N GLU A 252 -0.60 10.64 12.23
CA GLU A 252 0.51 11.29 12.93
C GLU A 252 1.53 10.27 13.47
N GLU A 253 1.08 9.04 13.73
CA GLU A 253 1.90 7.96 14.28
C GLU A 253 2.50 7.11 13.15
N TYR A 254 1.68 6.73 12.17
CA TYR A 254 2.04 5.84 11.07
C TYR A 254 1.62 6.41 9.70
N PRO A 255 2.25 7.50 9.23
CA PRO A 255 1.78 8.23 8.06
C PRO A 255 1.75 7.40 6.78
N LEU A 256 2.80 6.59 6.52
CA LEU A 256 2.84 5.73 5.34
C LEU A 256 1.81 4.60 5.42
N PHE A 257 1.60 4.02 6.60
CA PHE A 257 0.64 2.94 6.79
C PHE A 257 -0.81 3.42 6.66
N PHE A 258 -1.15 4.50 7.35
CA PHE A 258 -2.45 5.15 7.23
C PHE A 258 -2.74 5.54 5.79
N PHE A 259 -1.76 6.15 5.12
CA PHE A 259 -1.86 6.52 3.72
C PHE A 259 -2.08 5.31 2.82
N PHE A 260 -1.33 4.24 3.03
CA PHE A 260 -1.48 2.98 2.29
C PHE A 260 -2.90 2.41 2.42
N CYS A 261 -3.41 2.29 3.65
CA CYS A 261 -4.77 1.84 3.92
C CYS A 261 -5.85 2.71 3.25
N ILE A 262 -5.69 4.03 3.26
CA ILE A 262 -6.65 4.92 2.58
C ILE A 262 -6.61 4.69 1.07
N VAL A 263 -5.43 4.69 0.45
CA VAL A 263 -5.31 4.53 -1.01
C VAL A 263 -5.89 3.19 -1.45
N ASP A 264 -5.59 2.10 -0.73
CA ASP A 264 -6.04 0.75 -1.05
C ASP A 264 -7.57 0.59 -1.09
N VAL A 265 -8.29 1.42 -0.33
CA VAL A 265 -9.77 1.47 -0.29
C VAL A 265 -10.34 2.49 -1.27
N LEU A 266 -9.68 3.65 -1.40
CA LEU A 266 -10.18 4.75 -2.23
C LEU A 266 -9.88 4.56 -3.72
N GLU A 267 -8.90 3.74 -4.09
CA GLU A 267 -8.72 3.38 -5.48
C GLU A 267 -9.95 2.56 -5.94
N PRO A 268 -10.51 2.82 -7.14
CA PRO A 268 -11.82 2.29 -7.52
C PRO A 268 -11.77 0.86 -8.10
N THR A 269 -10.60 0.36 -8.51
CA THR A 269 -10.52 -0.75 -9.45
C THR A 269 -10.97 -2.07 -8.87
N LYS A 270 -10.93 -2.25 -7.55
CA LYS A 270 -11.57 -3.37 -6.84
C LYS A 270 -13.08 -3.46 -7.08
N HIS A 271 -13.74 -2.35 -7.44
CA HIS A 271 -15.20 -2.26 -7.52
C HIS A 271 -15.71 -1.81 -8.88
N THR A 272 -14.95 -1.01 -9.62
CA THR A 272 -15.34 -0.51 -10.93
C THR A 272 -14.15 -0.22 -11.84
N THR A 273 -14.28 -0.61 -13.11
CA THR A 273 -13.33 -0.27 -14.18
C THR A 273 -13.75 1.00 -14.93
N ILE A 274 -14.90 1.59 -14.60
CA ILE A 274 -15.47 2.74 -15.31
C ILE A 274 -15.09 4.04 -14.58
N PHE A 275 -13.82 4.42 -14.66
CA PHE A 275 -13.30 5.64 -14.01
C PHE A 275 -13.97 6.94 -14.48
N SER A 276 -14.62 6.93 -15.64
CA SER A 276 -15.36 8.07 -16.18
C SER A 276 -16.66 8.38 -15.42
N LYS A 277 -17.11 7.51 -14.52
CA LYS A 277 -18.30 7.73 -13.68
C LYS A 277 -17.96 8.12 -12.24
N VAL A 278 -16.67 8.16 -11.90
CA VAL A 278 -16.19 8.57 -10.59
C VAL A 278 -15.62 9.98 -10.70
N ASN A 279 -16.20 10.90 -9.95
CA ASN A 279 -15.65 12.25 -9.79
C ASN A 279 -14.82 12.31 -8.52
N ILE A 280 -13.67 12.97 -8.61
CA ILE A 280 -12.80 13.25 -7.47
C ILE A 280 -12.47 14.73 -7.41
N THR A 281 -12.54 15.27 -6.20
CA THR A 281 -12.15 16.64 -5.87
C THR A 281 -11.21 16.59 -4.67
N LEU A 282 -10.09 17.31 -4.78
CA LEU A 282 -9.05 17.38 -3.75
C LEU A 282 -8.97 18.82 -3.24
N GLU A 283 -9.58 19.09 -2.09
CA GLU A 283 -9.75 20.46 -1.56
C GLU A 283 -9.49 20.48 -0.06
N ASN A 284 -8.68 21.44 0.42
CA ASN A 284 -8.53 21.75 1.85
C ASN A 284 -8.38 20.52 2.77
N ARG A 285 -7.40 19.66 2.48
CA ARG A 285 -7.15 18.39 3.18
C ARG A 285 -8.27 17.34 3.08
N LYS A 286 -9.27 17.56 2.23
CA LYS A 286 -10.35 16.60 1.97
C LYS A 286 -10.20 15.94 0.60
N ILE A 287 -10.54 14.65 0.57
CA ILE A 287 -10.81 13.90 -0.65
C ILE A 287 -12.32 13.75 -0.75
N ILE A 288 -12.90 14.29 -1.81
CA ILE A 288 -14.33 14.16 -2.09
C ILE A 288 -14.49 13.27 -3.31
N ILE A 289 -15.10 12.10 -3.12
CA ILE A 289 -15.41 11.15 -4.18
C ILE A 289 -16.92 11.16 -4.41
N SER A 290 -17.35 11.39 -5.65
CA SER A 290 -18.76 11.25 -6.04
C SER A 290 -18.94 10.04 -6.94
N THR A 291 -19.80 9.11 -6.53
CA THR A 291 -20.05 7.85 -7.26
C THR A 291 -21.46 7.31 -7.01
N ASN A 292 -22.01 6.66 -8.03
CA ASN A 292 -23.31 5.98 -7.96
C ASN A 292 -23.14 4.47 -7.78
N ASP A 293 -21.88 4.00 -7.76
CA ASP A 293 -21.55 2.61 -7.51
C ASP A 293 -21.75 2.30 -6.02
N LYS A 294 -22.76 1.47 -5.75
CA LYS A 294 -23.13 1.09 -4.38
C LYS A 294 -22.05 0.26 -3.68
N ALA A 295 -21.33 -0.59 -4.41
CA ALA A 295 -20.29 -1.44 -3.83
C ALA A 295 -19.08 -0.58 -3.43
N TYR A 296 -18.66 0.31 -4.32
CA TYR A 296 -17.57 1.24 -4.05
C TYR A 296 -17.92 2.25 -2.94
N SER A 297 -19.15 2.81 -2.97
CA SER A 297 -19.63 3.68 -1.90
C SER A 297 -19.64 2.96 -0.55
N LYS A 298 -20.05 1.68 -0.51
CA LYS A 298 -20.02 0.87 0.72
C LYS A 298 -18.60 0.61 1.22
N ALA A 299 -17.65 0.34 0.31
CA ALA A 299 -16.24 0.13 0.66
C ALA A 299 -15.64 1.39 1.30
N ILE A 300 -15.82 2.56 0.68
CA ILE A 300 -15.36 3.85 1.22
C ILE A 300 -16.01 4.14 2.59
N MET A 301 -17.32 3.93 2.73
CA MET A 301 -18.01 4.10 4.02
C MET A 301 -17.50 3.15 5.10
N GLY A 302 -16.90 2.01 4.73
CA GLY A 302 -16.28 1.07 5.65
C GLY A 302 -15.11 1.67 6.43
N LEU A 303 -14.45 2.71 5.91
CA LEU A 303 -13.36 3.42 6.60
C LEU A 303 -13.81 4.01 7.94
N ASN A 304 -15.08 4.42 8.07
CA ASN A 304 -15.66 4.95 9.31
C ASN A 304 -15.50 4.00 10.50
N LYS A 305 -15.40 2.69 10.24
CA LYS A 305 -15.37 1.67 11.30
C LYS A 305 -13.98 1.49 11.90
N TRP A 306 -12.91 1.77 11.15
CA TRP A 306 -11.58 1.31 11.57
C TRP A 306 -10.42 2.25 11.23
N LEU A 307 -10.58 3.24 10.32
CA LEU A 307 -9.47 4.08 9.88
C LEU A 307 -9.71 5.58 10.05
N THR A 308 -10.80 6.11 9.48
CA THR A 308 -11.02 7.56 9.44
C THR A 308 -12.50 7.88 9.21
N PRO A 309 -13.01 9.03 9.73
CA PRO A 309 -14.37 9.44 9.44
C PRO A 309 -14.60 9.70 7.95
N VAL A 310 -15.78 9.34 7.49
CA VAL A 310 -16.28 9.61 6.14
C VAL A 310 -17.71 10.14 6.23
N GLU A 311 -17.90 11.37 5.79
CA GLU A 311 -19.22 11.98 5.68
C GLU A 311 -19.85 11.64 4.33
N LYS A 312 -21.17 11.41 4.31
CA LYS A 312 -21.92 11.14 3.09
C LYS A 312 -22.99 12.20 2.86
N ASP A 313 -22.96 12.84 1.70
CA ASP A 313 -23.96 13.80 1.23
C ASP A 313 -24.43 13.41 -0.17
N GLY A 314 -25.58 12.72 -0.24
CA GLY A 314 -26.08 12.13 -1.47
C GLY A 314 -25.10 11.10 -2.07
N GLU A 315 -24.57 11.40 -3.26
CA GLU A 315 -23.57 10.59 -3.97
C GLU A 315 -22.13 10.95 -3.59
N LYS A 316 -21.93 12.01 -2.78
CA LYS A 316 -20.62 12.48 -2.34
C LYS A 316 -20.20 11.79 -1.06
N LEU A 317 -18.95 11.38 -1.02
CA LEU A 317 -18.24 10.80 0.12
C LEU A 317 -17.05 11.72 0.42
N ILE A 318 -16.99 12.24 1.63
CA ILE A 318 -16.03 13.26 2.04
C ILE A 318 -15.13 12.64 3.11
N ILE A 319 -13.85 12.48 2.77
CA ILE A 319 -12.81 11.97 3.64
C ILE A 319 -11.91 13.14 4.04
N ASP A 320 -11.74 13.38 5.33
CA ASP A 320 -10.94 14.48 5.86
C ASP A 320 -9.61 13.99 6.43
N PHE A 321 -8.49 14.47 5.89
CA PHE A 321 -7.13 14.24 6.41
C PHE A 321 -6.76 15.28 7.47
N ASN A 322 -7.69 15.65 8.36
CA ASN A 322 -7.42 16.61 9.43
C ASN A 322 -6.43 16.00 10.45
N CYS A 323 -5.16 16.04 10.08
CA CYS A 323 -4.04 15.94 10.98
C CYS A 323 -3.88 17.35 11.54
N LYS A 324 -4.03 17.47 12.85
CA LYS A 324 -3.96 18.76 13.56
C LYS A 324 -2.83 19.64 13.02
N GLU A 325 -3.17 20.90 12.81
CA GLU A 325 -2.31 22.03 12.42
C GLU A 325 -0.82 21.80 12.71
N ILE A 326 -0.02 21.63 11.64
CA ILE A 326 1.38 22.05 11.73
C ILE A 326 1.31 23.56 11.48
N ASP A 327 1.34 24.31 12.57
CA ASP A 327 1.60 25.73 12.59
C ASP A 327 3.00 25.97 12.00
N THR A 328 3.09 26.17 10.68
CA THR A 328 4.32 26.62 10.03
C THR A 328 4.47 28.14 10.19
N TYR A 329 4.45 28.60 11.43
CA TYR A 329 5.00 29.90 11.84
C TYR A 329 5.57 29.79 13.25
N LYS A 330 6.85 29.42 13.34
CA LYS A 330 7.82 29.97 14.31
C LYS A 330 9.21 29.96 13.71
#